data_AF-A0A847BFN3-F1
#
_entry.id   AF-A0A847BFN3-F1
#
_cell.length_a   1.000
_cell.length_b   1.000
_cell.length_c   1.000
_cell.angle_alpha   90.00
_cell.angle_beta   90.00
_cell.angle_gamma   90.00
#
_symmetry.space_group_name_H-M   'P 1'
#
loop_
_entity.id
_entity.type
_entity.pdbx_description
1 polymer ?
#
loop_
_entity_poly.entity_id
_entity_poly.type
_entity_poly.pdbx_seq_one_letter_code
_entity_poly.pdbx_strand_id
1 'polypeptide(L)'
;GIENLVAGGFGSTTTLPEQSVSGDSRYVSEMIPQDSEWQVVMSRPLEPANEHEVSFGSDPVPVTFAVWQGSDDERDGNKRVTHSWILLETGMEGADES
;
A
#
# COMPACT_ATOMS: atom_id res chain seq x y z
N GLY A 1 -10.62 -6.09 -6.34
CA GLY A 1 -11.13 -5.17 -5.31
C GLY A 1 -9.95 -4.55 -4.60
N ILE A 2 -10.12 -3.36 -4.05
CA ILE A 2 -9.12 -2.72 -3.17
C ILE A 2 -9.52 -3.05 -1.74
N GLU A 3 -8.56 -3.46 -0.92
CA GLU A 3 -8.82 -3.94 0.44
C GLU A 3 -7.80 -3.36 1.42
N ASN A 4 -8.27 -2.99 2.60
CA ASN A 4 -7.46 -2.65 3.77
C ASN A 4 -7.33 -3.88 4.68
N LEU A 5 -6.09 -4.31 4.92
CA LEU A 5 -5.75 -5.54 5.60
C LEU A 5 -4.75 -5.26 6.72
N VAL A 6 -4.89 -5.95 7.85
CA VAL A 6 -3.93 -5.90 8.97
C VAL A 6 -3.37 -7.29 9.21
N ALA A 7 -2.06 -7.36 9.46
CA ALA A 7 -1.39 -8.59 9.83
C ALA A 7 -0.47 -8.34 11.03
N GLY A 8 -0.60 -9.17 12.06
CA GLY A 8 0.36 -9.19 13.18
C GLY A 8 1.62 -10.02 12.88
N GLY A 9 1.71 -10.62 11.68
CA GLY A 9 2.78 -11.52 11.24
C GLY A 9 2.34 -12.36 10.02
N PHE A 10 3.23 -13.22 9.53
CA PHE A 10 2.89 -14.13 8.42
C PHE A 10 1.72 -15.04 8.80
N GLY A 11 0.69 -15.08 7.95
CA GLY A 11 -0.49 -15.94 8.15
C GLY A 11 -1.58 -15.39 9.09
N SER A 12 -1.42 -14.18 9.64
CA SER A 12 -2.45 -13.53 10.47
C SER A 12 -3.19 -12.38 9.78
N THR A 13 -3.17 -12.36 8.44
CA THR A 13 -3.88 -11.35 7.64
C THR A 13 -5.37 -11.39 7.93
N THR A 14 -5.90 -10.28 8.42
CA THR A 14 -7.30 -10.11 8.76
C THR A 14 -7.85 -8.89 8.03
N THR A 15 -9.00 -9.06 7.37
CA THR A 15 -9.74 -7.96 6.75
C THR A 15 -10.33 -7.08 7.84
N LEU A 16 -10.13 -5.77 7.74
CA LEU A 16 -10.76 -4.83 8.66
C LEU A 16 -12.24 -4.63 8.31
N PRO A 17 -13.14 -4.48 9.31
CA PRO A 17 -14.53 -4.12 9.05
C PRO A 17 -14.66 -2.78 8.32
N GLU A 18 -13.71 -1.88 8.55
CA GLU A 18 -13.63 -0.58 7.92
C GLU A 18 -12.59 -0.58 6.79
N GLN A 19 -13.03 -0.17 5.60
CA GLN A 19 -12.23 -0.15 4.39
C GLN A 19 -12.04 1.31 3.97
N SER A 20 -11.19 2.03 4.70
CA SER A 20 -10.92 3.47 4.50
C SER A 20 -10.04 3.76 3.26
N VAL A 21 -9.50 2.71 2.63
CA VAL A 21 -8.67 2.81 1.44
C VAL A 21 -9.54 2.74 0.20
N SER A 22 -9.43 3.78 -0.62
CA SER A 22 -9.96 3.84 -1.98
C SER A 22 -8.82 3.76 -2.98
N GLY A 23 -9.15 3.59 -4.25
CA GLY A 23 -8.15 3.67 -5.30
C GLY A 23 -8.71 3.28 -6.66
N ASP A 24 -7.81 3.25 -7.64
CA ASP A 24 -8.11 2.86 -9.00
C ASP A 24 -6.87 2.21 -9.64
N SER A 25 -7.09 1.45 -10.69
CA SER A 25 -6.02 0.78 -11.42
C SER A 25 -6.31 0.72 -12.91
N ARG A 26 -5.27 0.88 -13.72
CA ARG A 26 -5.34 0.62 -15.16
C ARG A 26 -4.11 -0.14 -15.64
N TYR A 27 -4.33 -1.00 -16.62
CA TYR A 27 -3.25 -1.61 -17.37
C TYR A 27 -2.99 -0.80 -18.63
N VAL A 28 -1.75 -0.34 -18.80
CA VAL A 28 -1.31 0.40 -19.98
C VAL A 28 -0.54 -0.58 -20.86
N SER A 29 -1.12 -0.92 -22.01
CA SER A 29 -0.48 -1.79 -22.99
C SER A 29 0.32 -0.97 -23.99
N GLU A 30 1.59 -1.34 -24.14
CA GLU A 30 2.52 -0.73 -25.09
C GLU A 30 2.70 -1.63 -26.32
N MET A 31 3.33 -1.09 -27.37
CA MET A 31 3.65 -1.87 -28.57
C MET A 31 4.58 -3.05 -28.28
N ILE A 32 5.52 -2.86 -27.34
CA ILE A 32 6.41 -3.90 -26.83
C ILE A 32 5.76 -4.44 -25.55
N PRO A 33 5.31 -5.71 -25.51
CA PRO A 33 4.58 -6.25 -24.36
C PRO A 33 5.33 -6.14 -23.03
N GLN A 34 6.66 -6.24 -23.06
CA GLN A 34 7.52 -6.13 -21.88
C GLN A 34 7.54 -4.73 -21.26
N ASP A 35 7.13 -3.71 -22.03
CA ASP A 35 7.07 -2.32 -21.58
C ASP A 35 5.68 -1.95 -21.04
N SER A 36 4.72 -2.87 -21.12
CA SER A 36 3.37 -2.65 -20.58
C SER A 36 3.39 -2.65 -19.05
N GLU A 37 2.57 -1.81 -18.44
CA GLU A 37 2.62 -1.59 -17.00
C GLU A 37 1.24 -1.52 -16.34
N TRP A 38 1.23 -1.82 -15.04
CA TRP A 38 0.10 -1.50 -14.18
C TRP A 38 0.33 -0.15 -13.51
N GLN A 39 -0.65 0.73 -13.62
CA GLN A 39 -0.70 1.97 -12.86
C GLN A 39 -1.77 1.82 -11.78
N VAL A 40 -1.38 1.97 -10.52
CA VAL A 40 -2.25 1.79 -9.36
C VAL A 40 -2.14 3.02 -8.47
N VAL A 41 -3.28 3.55 -8.05
CA VAL A 41 -3.37 4.61 -7.06
C VAL A 41 -4.15 4.09 -5.87
N MET A 42 -3.60 4.25 -4.67
CA MET A 42 -4.29 3.98 -3.41
C MET A 42 -4.34 5.28 -2.61
N SER A 43 -5.49 5.57 -2.00
CA SER A 43 -5.75 6.80 -1.26
C SER A 43 -6.56 6.52 0.00
N ARG A 44 -6.14 7.13 1.11
CA ARG A 44 -6.86 7.16 2.39
C ARG A 44 -6.59 8.49 3.09
N PRO A 45 -7.47 8.94 4.00
CA PRO A 45 -7.16 10.05 4.90
C PRO A 45 -5.86 9.81 5.69
N LEU A 46 -5.16 10.90 6.03
CA LEU A 46 -3.93 10.82 6.82
C LEU A 46 -4.21 10.51 8.30
N GLU A 47 -5.36 10.94 8.80
CA GLU A 47 -5.87 10.51 10.10
C GLU A 47 -6.32 9.04 10.03
N PRO A 48 -5.92 8.20 10.99
CA PRO A 48 -6.37 6.82 11.04
C PRO A 48 -7.86 6.76 11.40
N ALA A 49 -8.62 5.92 10.69
CA ALA A 49 -10.04 5.73 10.98
C ALA A 49 -10.29 4.97 12.30
N ASN A 50 -9.35 4.10 12.68
CA ASN A 50 -9.40 3.31 13.91
C ASN A 50 -7.98 2.94 14.40
N GLU A 51 -7.90 2.29 15.56
CA GLU A 51 -6.65 1.91 16.23
C GLU A 51 -5.77 0.90 15.48
N HIS A 52 -6.31 0.22 14.46
CA HIS A 52 -5.57 -0.77 13.68
C HIS A 52 -4.93 -0.18 12.42
N GLU A 53 -5.26 1.06 12.07
CA GLU A 53 -4.64 1.75 10.95
C GLU A 53 -3.36 2.46 11.37
N VAL A 54 -2.37 2.46 10.47
CA VAL A 54 -1.14 3.24 10.65
C VAL A 54 -1.49 4.73 10.71
N SER A 55 -0.96 5.41 11.74
CA SER A 55 -0.99 6.87 11.87
C SER A 55 0.09 7.51 11.00
N PHE A 56 -0.29 8.53 10.23
CA PHE A 56 0.64 9.34 9.44
C PHE A 56 1.11 10.61 10.17
N GLY A 57 0.63 10.88 11.40
CA GLY A 57 1.08 12.04 12.18
C GLY A 57 2.42 11.83 12.89
N SER A 58 3.09 10.70 12.68
CA SER A 58 4.37 10.34 13.30
C SER A 58 5.39 10.10 12.21
N ASP A 59 5.97 11.18 11.68
CA ASP A 59 7.02 11.09 10.68
C ASP A 59 8.36 10.65 11.32
N PRO A 60 9.19 9.82 10.64
CA PRO A 60 8.91 9.19 9.35
C PRO A 60 8.09 7.88 9.47
N VAL A 61 7.17 7.66 8.53
CA VAL A 61 6.34 6.45 8.48
C VAL A 61 7.03 5.37 7.63
N PRO A 62 7.32 4.17 8.18
CA PRO A 62 7.92 3.09 7.41
C PRO A 62 6.90 2.43 6.47
N VAL A 63 7.24 2.36 5.18
CA VAL A 63 6.41 1.80 4.10
C VAL A 63 7.20 0.74 3.34
N THR A 64 6.50 -0.29 2.85
CA THR A 64 7.05 -1.36 2.02
C THR A 64 6.01 -1.78 0.99
N PHE A 65 6.45 -2.25 -0.17
CA PHE A 65 5.57 -2.70 -1.24
C PHE A 65 5.76 -4.18 -1.50
N ALA A 66 4.68 -4.85 -1.87
CA ALA A 66 4.67 -6.22 -2.35
C ALA A 66 3.84 -6.31 -3.63
N VAL A 67 4.38 -6.98 -4.65
CA VAL A 67 3.76 -7.13 -5.98
C VAL A 67 3.75 -8.60 -6.36
N TRP A 68 2.63 -9.04 -6.94
CA TRP A 68 2.43 -10.37 -7.46
C TRP A 68 2.27 -10.30 -8.99
N GLN A 69 3.09 -11.04 -9.72
CA GLN A 69 2.95 -11.24 -11.16
C GLN A 69 2.15 -12.52 -11.43
N GLY A 70 0.86 -12.36 -11.74
CA GLY A 70 -0.03 -13.49 -11.97
C GLY A 70 0.39 -14.39 -13.15
N SER A 71 1.10 -13.86 -14.15
CA SER A 71 1.63 -14.70 -15.25
C SER A 71 2.72 -15.68 -14.81
N ASP A 72 3.35 -15.41 -13.66
CA ASP A 72 4.40 -16.24 -13.06
C ASP A 72 3.83 -17.14 -11.94
N ASP A 73 2.50 -17.29 -11.86
CA ASP A 73 1.78 -18.01 -10.81
C ASP A 73 2.08 -17.49 -9.39
N GLU A 74 2.47 -16.21 -9.26
CA GLU A 74 2.69 -15.57 -7.96
C GLU A 74 1.36 -15.33 -7.23
N ARG A 75 1.26 -15.84 -5.99
CA ARG A 75 0.11 -15.66 -5.08
C ARG A 75 0.55 -15.79 -3.62
N ASP A 76 -0.21 -15.21 -2.70
CA ASP A 76 -0.04 -15.33 -1.25
C ASP A 76 1.37 -14.92 -0.81
N GLY A 77 2.17 -15.84 -0.26
CA GLY A 77 3.56 -15.57 0.14
C GLY A 77 4.56 -15.52 -1.01
N ASN A 78 4.22 -16.04 -2.19
CA ASN A 78 5.07 -16.00 -3.37
C ASN A 78 4.87 -14.68 -4.12
N LYS A 79 5.76 -13.73 -3.88
CA LYS A 79 5.67 -12.35 -4.36
C LYS A 79 7.02 -11.66 -4.35
N ARG A 80 7.13 -10.56 -5.09
CA ARG A 80 8.28 -9.66 -5.00
C ARG A 80 8.00 -8.59 -3.94
N VAL A 81 9.00 -8.29 -3.11
CA VAL A 81 8.88 -7.28 -2.04
C VAL A 81 10.04 -6.30 -2.10
N THR A 82 9.83 -5.07 -1.63
CA THR A 82 10.96 -4.17 -1.33
C THR A 82 11.83 -4.78 -0.23
N HIS A 83 13.15 -4.77 -0.44
CA HIS A 83 14.12 -5.40 0.46
C HIS A 83 14.32 -4.64 1.78
N SER A 84 13.93 -3.37 1.84
CA SER A 84 14.11 -2.49 2.99
C SER A 84 12.92 -1.55 3.11
N TRP A 85 12.74 -1.00 4.31
CA TRP A 85 11.74 0.03 4.56
C TRP A 85 12.06 1.30 3.78
N ILE A 86 11.03 1.86 3.15
CA ILE A 86 11.02 3.21 2.62
C ILE A 86 10.49 4.10 3.74
N LEU A 87 11.22 5.15 4.10
CA LEU A 87 10.76 6.13 5.08
C LEU A 87 9.98 7.22 4.36
N LEU A 88 8.68 7.27 4.61
CA LEU A 88 7.78 8.29 4.07
C LEU A 88 7.76 9.48 5.04
N GLU A 89 8.16 10.64 4.54
CA GLU A 89 7.94 11.93 5.21
C GLU A 89 6.61 12.50 4.71
N THR A 90 5.65 12.69 5.60
CA THR A 90 4.33 13.23 5.25
C THR A 90 4.27 14.75 5.36
N GLY A 91 5.29 15.37 5.95
CA GLY A 91 5.47 16.83 6.00
C GLY A 91 4.51 17.52 6.96
N MET A 92 3.95 16.78 7.93
CA MET A 92 3.04 17.34 8.94
C MET A 92 3.76 18.10 10.07
N GLU A 93 5.09 18.01 10.18
CA GLU A 93 5.91 18.88 11.04
C GLU A 93 5.87 20.33 10.51
N GLY A 94 4.78 21.05 10.79
CA GLY A 94 4.65 22.48 10.48
C GLY A 94 3.22 23.01 10.30
N ALA A 95 2.18 22.16 10.31
CA ALA A 95 0.80 22.61 10.08
C ALA A 95 0.08 23.18 11.33
N ASP A 96 0.70 23.11 12.51
CA ASP A 96 0.17 23.62 13.78
C ASP A 96 0.78 24.98 14.21
N GLU A 97 1.60 25.59 13.34
CA GLU A 97 2.13 26.95 13.51
C GLU A 97 1.67 27.83 12.34
N SER A 98 0.41 28.27 12.34
CA SER A 98 -0.10 29.35 11.47
C SER A 98 -1.31 30.05 12.07
#